data_AF-A0A1A2EBD1-F1
#
_entry.id   AF-A0A1A2EBD1-F1
#
_cell.length_a   1.000
_cell.length_b   1.000
_cell.length_c   1.000
_cell.angle_alpha   90.00
_cell.angle_beta   90.00
_cell.angle_gamma   90.00
#
_symmetry.space_group_name_H-M   'P 1'
#
loop_
_entity.id
_entity.type
_entity.pdbx_description
1 polymer ?
#
loop_
_entity_poly.entity_id
_entity_poly.type
_entity_poly.pdbx_seq_one_letter_code
_entity_poly.pdbx_strand_id
1 'polypeptide(L)'
;MKPPKTTAQRLGRILELLTRQSGRLPETPEYGSWLLGRVSESQYLRRIRIQFIMTVVMVGTNLIGVGVATVLVTVAFPVPSVFSDAPAWLTYGAVPAYVAIALAGGSYGITRRTIRKLRWAITEREPTRVDERNAFQTPWRVAQVVLALWGVATVLFTVLYGLADVVFVPIIGFTLSICGTLVATACYLFTEFALRPVAAQALAAGPPPRRFLSGIMGRTMMVWLLSSGVPVLGIALTALFALVLKNLTMTQFGIAVLMVSVATLVFGFLLMWILSWLTATPVRVVRAALKRVEQGNLQGDLVVFDGTELGELQSGFNAMVHGLRERERVRDLFGRHVGREVALAAERDRIQLGGEERHVAVLFVDIVGSTQIVTAQPATEVVALLNRFFAVVVDEVDRHRGLINKFEGDATLAIFGAPNHLDQPEDEALGAARGILYRLAEEVPEIRAGIGVAAGQVVAGNVGAKERFEYTVIGEPVNEAARLCELAKARQLPLLTTAQTLHAASVSEQAHWVLGESVVLRGYDQPTVLAGPL
;
A
#
# COMPACT_ATOMS: atom_id res chain seq x y z
N MET A 1 -43.48 -15.41 -18.32
CA MET A 1 -42.60 -14.75 -19.31
C MET A 1 -42.23 -13.36 -18.79
N LYS A 2 -40.94 -13.06 -18.58
CA LYS A 2 -40.50 -11.70 -18.18
C LYS A 2 -40.41 -10.81 -19.45
N PRO A 3 -40.84 -9.54 -19.41
CA PRO A 3 -40.89 -8.69 -20.58
C PRO A 3 -39.48 -8.41 -21.16
N PRO A 4 -39.36 -8.17 -22.48
CA PRO A 4 -38.09 -7.90 -23.12
C PRO A 4 -37.53 -6.56 -22.63
N LYS A 5 -36.30 -6.59 -22.11
CA LYS A 5 -35.59 -5.41 -21.59
C LYS A 5 -35.35 -4.39 -22.70
N THR A 6 -35.67 -3.13 -22.42
CA THR A 6 -35.49 -1.99 -23.33
C THR A 6 -34.00 -1.75 -23.64
N THR A 7 -33.72 -1.22 -24.83
CA THR A 7 -32.37 -0.85 -25.30
C THR A 7 -31.62 0.05 -24.33
N ALA A 8 -32.32 0.94 -23.62
CA ALA A 8 -31.75 1.78 -22.56
C ALA A 8 -31.21 0.96 -21.36
N GLN A 9 -31.86 -0.14 -20.97
CA GLN A 9 -31.38 -1.02 -19.90
C GLN A 9 -30.20 -1.88 -20.35
N ARG A 10 -30.11 -2.21 -21.64
CA ARG A 10 -28.92 -2.88 -22.22
C ARG A 10 -27.74 -1.93 -22.33
N LEU A 11 -27.95 -0.69 -22.77
CA LEU A 11 -26.92 0.35 -22.81
C LEU A 11 -26.45 0.71 -21.41
N GLY A 12 -27.36 0.85 -20.45
CA GLY A 12 -27.05 1.08 -19.04
C GLY A 12 -26.24 -0.05 -18.42
N ARG A 13 -26.49 -1.31 -18.81
CA ARG A 13 -25.67 -2.47 -18.41
C ARG A 13 -24.29 -2.51 -19.08
N ILE A 14 -24.17 -2.05 -20.32
CA ILE A 14 -22.87 -1.99 -21.02
C ILE A 14 -22.03 -0.85 -20.44
N LEU A 15 -22.65 0.31 -20.17
CA LEU A 15 -22.03 1.41 -19.43
C LEU A 15 -21.68 0.99 -18.00
N GLU A 16 -22.57 0.26 -17.30
CA GLU A 16 -22.24 -0.35 -16.01
C GLU A 16 -21.14 -1.40 -16.14
N LEU A 17 -21.08 -2.23 -17.18
CA LEU A 17 -20.01 -3.23 -17.34
C LEU A 17 -18.66 -2.57 -17.64
N LEU A 18 -18.66 -1.49 -18.41
CA LEU A 18 -17.48 -0.68 -18.70
C LEU A 18 -17.03 0.16 -17.49
N THR A 19 -17.94 0.48 -16.57
CA THR A 19 -17.64 1.29 -15.36
C THR A 19 -17.51 0.46 -14.07
N ARG A 20 -18.14 -0.73 -13.95
CA ARG A 20 -18.17 -1.64 -12.78
C ARG A 20 -17.05 -2.69 -12.74
N GLN A 21 -15.97 -2.55 -13.50
CA GLN A 21 -14.70 -3.18 -13.09
C GLN A 21 -14.15 -2.63 -11.75
N SER A 22 -14.90 -1.76 -11.06
CA SER A 22 -14.45 -0.85 -10.00
C SER A 22 -14.97 -1.13 -8.58
N GLY A 23 -15.68 -2.24 -8.30
CA GLY A 23 -16.33 -2.42 -7.00
C GLY A 23 -16.25 -3.78 -6.29
N ARG A 24 -15.76 -4.85 -6.94
CA ARG A 24 -15.76 -6.22 -6.35
C ARG A 24 -14.50 -7.03 -6.67
N LEU A 25 -13.34 -6.38 -6.73
CA LEU A 25 -12.07 -7.10 -6.84
C LEU A 25 -11.29 -6.85 -5.53
N PRO A 26 -10.88 -7.92 -4.82
CA PRO A 26 -10.27 -7.82 -3.49
C PRO A 26 -8.92 -7.10 -3.48
N GLU A 27 -8.28 -6.93 -4.65
CA GLU A 27 -7.01 -6.21 -4.79
C GLU A 27 -7.09 -5.22 -5.96
N THR A 28 -6.76 -3.95 -5.69
CA THR A 28 -6.56 -2.97 -6.76
C THR A 28 -5.30 -3.33 -7.54
N PRO A 29 -5.34 -3.37 -8.89
CA PRO A 29 -4.16 -3.68 -9.68
C PRO A 29 -3.04 -2.68 -9.37
N GLU A 30 -1.82 -3.18 -9.15
CA GLU A 30 -0.68 -2.41 -8.62
C GLU A 30 -0.28 -1.23 -9.52
N TYR A 31 -0.39 -1.39 -10.84
CA TYR A 31 -0.15 -0.33 -11.83
C TYR A 31 -1.43 0.42 -12.25
N GLY A 32 -2.53 0.23 -11.51
CA GLY A 32 -3.83 0.84 -11.76
C GLY A 32 -4.63 0.23 -12.92
N SER A 33 -4.09 -0.78 -13.61
CA SER A 33 -4.81 -1.53 -14.65
C SER A 33 -4.26 -2.96 -14.77
N TRP A 34 -5.15 -3.93 -14.93
CA TRP A 34 -4.78 -5.34 -15.16
C TRP A 34 -4.06 -5.58 -16.49
N LEU A 35 -4.25 -4.68 -17.46
CA LEU A 35 -3.55 -4.75 -18.74
C LEU A 35 -2.03 -4.66 -18.57
N LEU A 36 -1.56 -4.01 -17.50
CA LEU A 36 -0.15 -3.75 -17.24
C LEU A 36 0.56 -4.87 -16.46
N GLY A 37 -0.17 -5.90 -16.01
CA GLY A 37 0.40 -7.02 -15.27
C GLY A 37 0.53 -6.77 -13.77
N ARG A 38 1.36 -7.59 -13.11
CA ARG A 38 1.65 -7.53 -11.66
C ARG A 38 3.14 -7.29 -11.42
N VAL A 39 3.49 -6.78 -10.24
CA VAL A 39 4.86 -6.56 -9.78
C VAL A 39 5.61 -7.89 -9.69
N SER A 40 4.92 -8.98 -9.33
CA SER A 40 5.46 -10.35 -9.26
C SER A 40 5.62 -11.06 -10.61
N GLU A 41 5.16 -10.45 -11.72
CA GLU A 41 5.31 -11.04 -13.05
C GLU A 41 6.77 -11.01 -13.52
N SER A 42 7.20 -12.06 -14.24
CA SER A 42 8.55 -12.11 -14.80
C SER A 42 8.83 -10.96 -15.77
N GLN A 43 10.05 -10.41 -15.73
CA GLN A 43 10.43 -9.25 -16.54
C GLN A 43 10.32 -9.51 -18.05
N TYR A 44 10.54 -10.76 -18.48
CA TYR A 44 10.38 -11.17 -19.86
C TYR A 44 8.92 -11.03 -20.34
N LEU A 45 7.96 -11.51 -19.54
CA LEU A 45 6.53 -11.39 -19.86
C LEU A 45 6.09 -9.93 -19.82
N ARG A 46 6.55 -9.16 -18.82
CA ARG A 46 6.32 -7.72 -18.74
C ARG A 46 6.80 -6.99 -19.98
N ARG A 47 8.00 -7.32 -20.47
CA ARG A 47 8.55 -6.75 -21.71
C ARG A 47 7.67 -7.06 -22.92
N ILE A 48 7.32 -8.34 -23.12
CA ILE A 48 6.49 -8.76 -24.24
C ILE A 48 5.16 -8.00 -24.21
N ARG A 49 4.55 -7.90 -23.04
CA ARG A 49 3.30 -7.17 -22.81
C ARG A 49 3.42 -5.68 -23.15
N ILE A 50 4.44 -4.99 -22.63
CA ILE A 50 4.69 -3.57 -22.94
C ILE A 50 4.90 -3.38 -24.45
N GLN A 51 5.73 -4.21 -25.07
CA GLN A 51 6.00 -4.15 -26.51
C GLN A 51 4.73 -4.39 -27.33
N PHE A 52 3.94 -5.39 -26.96
CA PHE A 52 2.69 -5.76 -27.63
C PHE A 52 1.68 -4.61 -27.52
N ILE A 53 1.42 -4.12 -26.31
CA ILE A 53 0.50 -2.99 -26.08
C ILE A 53 0.95 -1.77 -26.88
N MET A 54 2.23 -1.39 -26.77
CA MET A 54 2.75 -0.20 -27.45
C MET A 54 2.63 -0.34 -28.98
N THR A 55 3.01 -1.49 -29.54
CA THR A 55 2.98 -1.70 -31.00
C THR A 55 1.54 -1.74 -31.53
N VAL A 56 0.65 -2.51 -30.89
CA VAL A 56 -0.75 -2.64 -31.31
C VAL A 56 -1.46 -1.30 -31.24
N VAL A 57 -1.32 -0.58 -30.13
CA VAL A 57 -1.98 0.70 -29.93
C VAL A 57 -1.42 1.76 -30.88
N MET A 58 -0.11 1.79 -31.09
CA MET A 58 0.50 2.75 -32.01
C MET A 58 0.10 2.51 -33.46
N VAL A 59 0.10 1.27 -33.93
CA VAL A 59 -0.38 0.91 -35.27
C VAL A 59 -1.87 1.23 -35.41
N GLY A 60 -2.69 0.80 -34.45
CA GLY A 60 -4.14 1.05 -34.46
C GLY A 60 -4.49 2.54 -34.48
N THR A 61 -3.82 3.36 -33.66
CA THR A 61 -4.05 4.80 -33.60
C THR A 61 -3.67 5.49 -34.92
N ASN A 62 -2.55 5.10 -35.54
CA ASN A 62 -2.16 5.64 -36.85
C ASN A 62 -3.13 5.21 -37.96
N LEU A 63 -3.59 3.96 -37.97
CA LEU A 63 -4.59 3.48 -38.94
C LEU A 63 -5.93 4.23 -38.81
N ILE A 64 -6.39 4.46 -37.59
CA ILE A 64 -7.58 5.29 -37.33
C ILE A 64 -7.35 6.70 -37.86
N GLY A 65 -6.19 7.30 -37.57
CA GLY A 65 -5.82 8.62 -38.07
C GLY A 65 -5.82 8.72 -39.59
N VAL A 66 -5.24 7.73 -40.28
CA VAL A 66 -5.24 7.65 -41.75
C VAL A 66 -6.67 7.54 -42.27
N GLY A 67 -7.49 6.65 -41.70
CA GLY A 67 -8.89 6.51 -42.11
C GLY A 67 -9.71 7.79 -41.93
N VAL A 68 -9.51 8.51 -40.82
CA VAL A 68 -10.16 9.80 -40.57
C VAL A 68 -9.68 10.85 -41.55
N ALA A 69 -8.37 10.93 -41.82
CA ALA A 69 -7.82 11.85 -42.81
C ALA A 69 -8.40 11.58 -44.20
N THR A 70 -8.50 10.32 -44.61
CA THR A 70 -9.14 9.94 -45.88
C THR A 70 -10.59 10.40 -45.90
N VAL A 71 -11.40 10.11 -44.88
CA VAL A 71 -12.81 10.53 -44.81
C VAL A 71 -12.94 12.05 -44.87
N LEU A 72 -12.10 12.80 -44.16
CA LEU A 72 -12.12 14.26 -44.19
C LEU A 72 -11.75 14.81 -45.57
N VAL A 73 -10.69 14.31 -46.19
CA VAL A 73 -10.29 14.75 -47.54
C VAL A 73 -11.37 14.41 -48.58
N THR A 74 -12.00 13.24 -48.51
CA THR A 74 -12.92 12.77 -49.56
C THR A 74 -14.36 13.24 -49.38
N VAL A 75 -14.83 13.37 -48.14
CA VAL A 75 -16.23 13.71 -47.83
C VAL A 75 -16.39 15.17 -47.44
N ALA A 76 -15.45 15.74 -46.68
CA ALA A 76 -15.56 17.12 -46.22
C ALA A 76 -15.25 18.12 -47.36
N PHE A 77 -14.38 17.73 -48.29
CA PHE A 77 -13.98 18.54 -49.45
C PHE A 77 -14.11 17.73 -50.75
N PRO A 78 -15.34 17.52 -51.26
CA PRO A 78 -15.58 16.63 -52.40
C PRO A 78 -15.06 17.18 -53.75
N VAL A 79 -14.76 18.48 -53.83
CA VAL A 79 -14.23 19.13 -55.05
C VAL A 79 -13.10 20.10 -54.64
N PRO A 80 -11.91 20.03 -55.26
CA PRO A 80 -11.48 19.01 -56.22
C PRO A 80 -11.33 17.63 -55.56
N SER A 81 -11.70 16.58 -56.29
CA SER A 81 -11.66 15.20 -55.82
C SER A 81 -10.26 14.62 -56.00
N VAL A 82 -9.68 14.08 -54.92
CA VAL A 82 -8.39 13.39 -54.95
C VAL A 82 -8.38 12.14 -55.85
N PHE A 83 -9.54 11.62 -56.25
CA PHE A 83 -9.62 10.44 -57.11
C PHE A 83 -9.76 10.75 -58.60
N SER A 84 -10.35 11.89 -58.95
CA SER A 84 -10.62 12.27 -60.36
C SER A 84 -9.77 13.45 -60.83
N ASP A 85 -9.50 14.40 -59.94
CA ASP A 85 -8.95 15.71 -60.31
C ASP A 85 -7.44 15.79 -59.98
N ALA A 86 -6.91 14.80 -59.26
CA ALA A 86 -5.49 14.64 -59.00
C ALA A 86 -4.90 13.47 -59.82
N PRO A 87 -3.59 13.49 -60.14
CA PRO A 87 -2.93 12.39 -60.84
C PRO A 87 -3.11 11.06 -60.10
N ALA A 88 -3.60 10.03 -60.80
CA ALA A 88 -3.93 8.73 -60.19
C ALA A 88 -2.74 8.08 -59.45
N TRP A 89 -1.51 8.30 -59.91
CA TRP A 89 -0.31 7.77 -59.26
C TRP A 89 -0.10 8.33 -57.85
N LEU A 90 -0.62 9.52 -57.55
CA LEU A 90 -0.50 10.15 -56.24
C LEU A 90 -1.41 9.45 -55.22
N THR A 91 -2.68 9.27 -55.58
CA THR A 91 -3.72 8.71 -54.71
C THR A 91 -3.62 7.19 -54.57
N TYR A 92 -3.36 6.48 -55.66
CA TYR A 92 -3.31 5.01 -55.66
C TYR A 92 -1.90 4.44 -55.48
N GLY A 93 -0.85 5.25 -55.67
CA GLY A 93 0.55 4.82 -55.53
C GLY A 93 1.24 5.47 -54.35
N ALA A 94 1.54 6.76 -54.46
CA ALA A 94 2.41 7.47 -53.51
C ALA A 94 1.85 7.54 -52.09
N VAL A 95 0.55 7.86 -51.91
CA VAL A 95 -0.09 7.92 -50.59
C VAL A 95 -0.09 6.55 -49.88
N PRO A 96 -0.60 5.45 -50.48
CA PRO A 96 -0.54 4.13 -49.86
C PRO A 96 0.89 3.65 -49.58
N ALA A 97 1.84 3.91 -50.50
CA ALA A 97 3.24 3.55 -50.31
C ALA A 97 3.85 4.28 -49.11
N TYR A 98 3.61 5.59 -48.99
CA TYR A 98 4.06 6.37 -47.82
C TYR A 98 3.44 5.85 -46.53
N VAL A 99 2.12 5.61 -46.51
CA VAL A 99 1.43 5.08 -45.33
C VAL A 99 2.01 3.72 -44.92
N ALA A 100 2.24 2.81 -45.88
CA ALA A 100 2.83 1.50 -45.60
C ALA A 100 4.25 1.61 -45.03
N ILE A 101 5.11 2.44 -45.63
CA ILE A 101 6.49 2.66 -45.19
C ILE A 101 6.52 3.33 -43.81
N ALA A 102 5.72 4.38 -43.61
CA ALA A 102 5.66 5.11 -42.35
C ALA A 102 5.08 4.24 -41.22
N LEU A 103 4.05 3.45 -41.49
CA LEU A 103 3.44 2.56 -40.50
C LEU A 103 4.37 1.41 -40.14
N ALA A 104 4.94 0.70 -41.13
CA ALA A 104 5.81 -0.44 -40.88
C ALA A 104 7.19 0.01 -40.32
N GLY A 105 7.86 0.90 -41.04
CA GLY A 105 9.20 1.40 -40.68
C GLY A 105 9.19 2.29 -39.44
N GLY A 106 8.19 3.19 -39.32
CA GLY A 106 8.03 4.06 -38.17
C GLY A 106 7.70 3.30 -36.90
N SER A 107 6.74 2.37 -36.95
CA SER A 107 6.38 1.53 -35.79
C SER A 107 7.53 0.62 -35.37
N TYR A 108 8.18 -0.05 -36.33
CA TYR A 108 9.35 -0.87 -36.02
C TYR A 108 10.49 -0.05 -35.40
N GLY A 109 10.80 1.12 -35.98
CA GLY A 109 11.86 2.02 -35.51
C GLY A 109 11.59 2.57 -34.11
N ILE A 110 10.36 3.03 -33.85
CA ILE A 110 9.93 3.53 -32.54
C ILE A 110 10.01 2.42 -31.49
N THR A 111 9.36 1.27 -31.74
CA THR A 111 9.35 0.14 -30.80
C THR A 111 10.77 -0.35 -30.50
N ARG A 112 11.62 -0.52 -31.52
CA ARG A 112 13.01 -0.96 -31.34
C ARG A 112 13.84 0.03 -30.52
N ARG A 113 13.72 1.34 -30.79
CA ARG A 113 14.45 2.39 -30.04
C ARG A 113 13.98 2.46 -28.59
N THR A 114 12.68 2.39 -28.34
CA THR A 114 12.10 2.40 -27.00
C THR A 114 12.58 1.20 -26.20
N ILE A 115 12.46 -0.02 -26.74
CA ILE A 115 12.89 -1.24 -26.04
C ILE A 115 14.38 -1.23 -25.75
N ARG A 116 15.21 -0.73 -26.68
CA ARG A 116 16.66 -0.63 -26.45
C ARG A 116 17.00 0.31 -25.30
N LYS A 117 16.29 1.44 -25.18
CA LYS A 117 16.46 2.41 -24.08
C LYS A 117 15.90 1.93 -22.75
N LEU A 118 14.93 1.02 -22.78
CA LEU A 118 14.32 0.42 -21.59
C LEU A 118 14.89 -0.96 -21.26
N ARG A 119 16.01 -1.35 -21.89
CA ARG A 119 16.66 -2.65 -21.64
C ARG A 119 17.09 -2.80 -20.18
N TRP A 120 17.44 -1.71 -19.51
CA TRP A 120 17.83 -1.71 -18.10
C TRP A 120 16.74 -2.28 -17.18
N ALA A 121 15.47 -1.94 -17.44
CA ALA A 121 14.32 -2.41 -16.70
C ALA A 121 14.09 -3.93 -16.87
N ILE A 122 14.67 -4.51 -17.92
CA ILE A 122 14.58 -5.92 -18.28
C ILE A 122 15.75 -6.71 -17.68
N THR A 123 16.92 -6.09 -17.56
CA THR A 123 18.15 -6.73 -17.06
C THR A 123 18.37 -6.57 -15.56
N GLU A 124 17.37 -6.05 -14.81
CA GLU A 124 17.43 -5.84 -13.35
C GLU A 124 18.66 -5.07 -12.87
N ARG A 125 19.17 -4.16 -13.71
CA ARG A 125 20.20 -3.22 -13.25
C ARG A 125 19.50 -2.06 -12.56
N GLU A 126 20.08 -1.57 -11.48
CA GLU A 126 19.64 -0.29 -10.91
C GLU A 126 19.68 0.79 -12.00
N PRO A 127 18.59 1.57 -12.15
CA PRO A 127 18.54 2.59 -13.18
C PRO A 127 19.57 3.68 -12.88
N THR A 128 20.32 4.06 -13.90
CA THR A 128 21.11 5.29 -13.83
C THR A 128 20.18 6.51 -13.93
N ARG A 129 20.62 7.69 -13.48
CA ARG A 129 19.86 8.95 -13.70
C ARG A 129 19.50 9.21 -15.18
N VAL A 130 20.31 8.67 -16.11
CA VAL A 130 20.04 8.74 -17.55
C VAL A 130 18.90 7.80 -17.94
N ASP A 131 18.86 6.60 -17.35
CA ASP A 131 17.80 5.61 -17.55
C ASP A 131 16.44 6.11 -17.02
N GLU A 132 16.42 6.71 -15.83
CA GLU A 132 15.23 7.36 -15.24
C GLU A 132 14.69 8.46 -16.16
N ARG A 133 15.56 9.41 -16.57
CA ARG A 133 15.21 10.46 -17.54
C ARG A 133 14.67 9.88 -18.84
N ASN A 134 15.26 8.80 -19.32
CA ASN A 134 14.81 8.15 -20.55
C ASN A 134 13.42 7.52 -20.41
N ALA A 135 13.12 6.83 -19.30
CA ALA A 135 11.79 6.25 -19.06
C ALA A 135 10.71 7.33 -19.12
N PHE A 136 10.97 8.45 -18.46
CA PHE A 136 10.04 9.57 -18.36
C PHE A 136 9.90 10.38 -19.67
N GLN A 137 10.97 10.54 -20.45
CA GLN A 137 10.93 11.27 -21.73
C GLN A 137 10.43 10.42 -22.91
N THR A 138 10.30 9.10 -22.76
CA THR A 138 9.93 8.21 -23.87
C THR A 138 8.57 8.55 -24.49
N PRO A 139 7.47 8.78 -23.73
CA PRO A 139 6.19 9.18 -24.32
C PRO A 139 6.29 10.42 -25.22
N TRP A 140 7.06 11.42 -24.79
CA TRP A 140 7.29 12.64 -25.56
C TRP A 140 8.06 12.36 -26.86
N ARG A 141 9.12 11.55 -26.80
CA ARG A 141 9.90 11.17 -27.99
C ARG A 141 9.08 10.38 -29.00
N VAL A 142 8.22 9.47 -28.53
CA VAL A 142 7.29 8.73 -29.40
C VAL A 142 6.37 9.71 -30.12
N ALA A 143 5.74 10.63 -29.38
CA ALA A 143 4.86 11.64 -29.95
C ALA A 143 5.59 12.54 -30.97
N GLN A 144 6.82 12.97 -30.70
CA GLN A 144 7.62 13.75 -31.63
C GLN A 144 7.94 13.01 -32.93
N VAL A 145 8.28 11.72 -32.86
CA VAL A 145 8.55 10.93 -34.08
C VAL A 145 7.27 10.72 -34.89
N VAL A 146 6.14 10.44 -34.23
CA VAL A 146 4.83 10.33 -34.91
C VAL A 146 4.45 11.67 -35.56
N LEU A 147 4.60 12.78 -34.82
CA LEU A 147 4.33 14.12 -35.35
C LEU A 147 5.24 14.46 -36.53
N ALA A 148 6.52 14.06 -36.49
CA ALA A 148 7.45 14.24 -37.61
C ALA A 148 7.04 13.42 -38.84
N LEU A 149 6.62 12.16 -38.67
CA LEU A 149 6.12 11.34 -39.77
C LEU A 149 4.85 11.93 -40.39
N TRP A 150 3.93 12.43 -39.58
CA TRP A 150 2.75 13.13 -40.09
C TRP A 150 3.12 14.46 -40.73
N GLY A 151 4.06 15.22 -40.16
CA GLY A 151 4.54 16.49 -40.71
C GLY A 151 5.23 16.34 -42.06
N VAL A 152 6.05 15.30 -42.23
CA VAL A 152 6.63 14.94 -43.54
C VAL A 152 5.53 14.61 -44.54
N ALA A 153 4.51 13.85 -44.13
CA ALA A 153 3.35 13.55 -44.97
C ALA A 153 2.61 14.83 -45.37
N THR A 154 2.34 15.72 -44.41
CA THR A 154 1.70 17.01 -44.64
C THR A 154 2.48 17.80 -45.69
N VAL A 155 3.76 18.07 -45.47
CA VAL A 155 4.56 18.87 -46.42
C VAL A 155 4.62 18.22 -47.79
N LEU A 156 4.92 16.92 -47.86
CA LEU A 156 5.06 16.20 -49.12
C LEU A 156 3.77 16.21 -49.92
N PHE A 157 2.65 15.80 -49.32
CA PHE A 157 1.39 15.67 -50.05
C PHE A 157 0.72 17.01 -50.29
N THR A 158 0.86 18.00 -49.39
CA THR A 158 0.40 19.37 -49.68
C THR A 158 1.09 19.95 -50.90
N VAL A 159 2.40 19.72 -51.06
CA VAL A 159 3.13 20.16 -52.26
C VAL A 159 2.69 19.38 -53.48
N LEU A 160 2.68 18.03 -53.43
CA LEU A 160 2.35 17.20 -54.60
C LEU A 160 0.92 17.41 -55.11
N TYR A 161 -0.07 17.48 -54.22
CA TYR A 161 -1.45 17.81 -54.61
C TYR A 161 -1.58 19.28 -55.01
N GLY A 162 -0.84 20.19 -54.37
CA GLY A 162 -0.83 21.61 -54.71
C GLY A 162 -0.25 21.92 -56.09
N LEU A 163 0.66 21.08 -56.59
CA LEU A 163 1.17 21.15 -57.97
C LEU A 163 0.13 20.72 -59.00
N ALA A 164 -0.85 19.90 -58.62
CA ALA A 164 -1.97 19.51 -59.48
C ALA A 164 -3.07 20.58 -59.46
N ASP A 165 -3.49 21.01 -58.27
CA ASP A 165 -4.42 22.12 -58.07
C ASP A 165 -4.10 22.84 -56.75
N VAL A 166 -3.93 24.16 -56.83
CA VAL A 166 -3.64 25.04 -55.69
C VAL A 166 -4.73 24.97 -54.61
N VAL A 167 -5.95 24.59 -54.95
CA VAL A 167 -7.07 24.41 -54.01
C VAL A 167 -6.83 23.22 -53.06
N PHE A 168 -6.00 22.24 -53.42
CA PHE A 168 -5.65 21.13 -52.53
C PHE A 168 -4.72 21.53 -51.38
N VAL A 169 -3.92 22.60 -51.53
CA VAL A 169 -2.90 23.00 -50.55
C VAL A 169 -3.44 23.08 -49.11
N PRO A 170 -4.52 23.82 -48.82
CA PRO A 170 -5.06 23.97 -47.48
C PRO A 170 -5.91 22.77 -47.06
N ILE A 171 -6.59 22.09 -47.99
CA ILE A 171 -7.38 20.90 -47.72
C ILE A 171 -6.47 19.80 -47.15
N ILE A 172 -5.41 19.47 -47.89
CA ILE A 172 -4.44 18.44 -47.51
C ILE A 172 -3.60 18.92 -46.32
N GLY A 173 -3.15 20.18 -46.35
CA GLY A 173 -2.31 20.76 -45.30
C GLY A 173 -2.98 20.77 -43.92
N PHE A 174 -4.21 21.29 -43.82
CA PHE A 174 -4.92 21.36 -42.54
C PHE A 174 -5.37 19.98 -42.09
N THR A 175 -5.92 19.15 -42.98
CA THR A 175 -6.44 17.83 -42.61
C THR A 175 -5.33 16.94 -42.07
N LEU A 176 -4.19 16.83 -42.76
CA LEU A 176 -3.07 16.01 -42.30
C LEU A 176 -2.43 16.56 -41.02
N SER A 177 -2.35 17.88 -40.86
CA SER A 177 -1.79 18.51 -39.64
C SER A 177 -2.65 18.25 -38.41
N ILE A 178 -3.98 18.38 -38.54
CA ILE A 178 -4.92 18.13 -37.45
C ILE A 178 -4.90 16.65 -37.08
N CYS A 179 -5.03 15.74 -38.05
CA CYS A 179 -4.96 14.30 -37.82
C CYS A 179 -3.62 13.89 -37.19
N GLY A 180 -2.51 14.42 -37.70
CA GLY A 180 -1.18 14.15 -37.14
C GLY A 180 -1.02 14.60 -35.68
N THR A 181 -1.57 15.76 -35.34
CA THR A 181 -1.55 16.28 -33.96
C THR A 181 -2.39 15.41 -33.02
N LEU A 182 -3.59 15.00 -33.45
CA LEU A 182 -4.47 14.11 -32.68
C LEU A 182 -3.83 12.73 -32.47
N VAL A 183 -3.27 12.15 -33.54
CA VAL A 183 -2.60 10.83 -33.51
C VAL A 183 -1.36 10.88 -32.63
N ALA A 184 -0.54 11.93 -32.72
CA ALA A 184 0.62 12.10 -31.85
C ALA A 184 0.23 12.24 -30.37
N THR A 185 -0.84 12.98 -30.08
CA THR A 185 -1.38 13.15 -28.72
C THR A 185 -1.92 11.84 -28.15
N ALA A 186 -2.66 11.07 -28.95
CA ALA A 186 -3.10 9.72 -28.58
C ALA A 186 -1.91 8.80 -28.28
N CYS A 187 -0.90 8.76 -29.17
CA CYS A 187 0.31 7.96 -28.98
C CYS A 187 1.07 8.35 -27.71
N TYR A 188 1.12 9.65 -27.37
CA TYR A 188 1.68 10.13 -26.10
C TYR A 188 0.97 9.49 -24.90
N LEU A 189 -0.35 9.62 -24.80
CA LEU A 189 -1.14 9.14 -23.66
C LEU A 189 -1.07 7.62 -23.50
N PHE A 190 -1.13 6.88 -24.62
CA PHE A 190 -1.02 5.42 -24.59
C PHE A 190 0.38 4.92 -24.25
N THR A 191 1.42 5.62 -24.73
CA THR A 191 2.80 5.29 -24.35
C THR A 191 3.03 5.53 -22.87
N GLU A 192 2.51 6.63 -22.33
CA GLU A 192 2.55 6.92 -20.90
C GLU A 192 1.85 5.83 -20.07
N PHE A 193 0.66 5.39 -20.52
CA PHE A 193 -0.04 4.27 -19.91
C PHE A 193 0.78 2.97 -19.92
N ALA A 194 1.31 2.59 -21.09
CA ALA A 194 2.07 1.36 -21.27
C ALA A 194 3.38 1.31 -20.47
N LEU A 195 3.96 2.48 -20.15
CA LEU A 195 5.24 2.59 -19.46
C LEU A 195 5.13 2.74 -17.94
N ARG A 196 3.94 2.73 -17.34
CA ARG A 196 3.76 2.78 -15.88
C ARG A 196 4.61 1.76 -15.10
N PRO A 197 4.74 0.48 -15.51
CA PRO A 197 5.59 -0.47 -14.80
C PRO A 197 7.08 -0.08 -14.78
N VAL A 198 7.54 0.54 -15.86
CA VAL A 198 8.93 1.02 -15.98
C VAL A 198 9.13 2.32 -15.21
N ALA A 199 8.13 3.21 -15.23
CA ALA A 199 8.12 4.42 -14.42
C ALA A 199 8.19 4.08 -12.92
N ALA A 200 7.51 3.02 -12.49
CA ALA A 200 7.56 2.56 -11.11
C ALA A 200 8.97 2.12 -10.68
N GLN A 201 9.66 1.35 -11.51
CA GLN A 201 11.05 0.96 -11.25
C GLN A 201 11.99 2.16 -11.20
N ALA A 202 11.77 3.16 -12.06
CA ALA A 202 12.55 4.40 -12.06
C ALA A 202 12.32 5.22 -10.77
N LEU A 203 11.07 5.32 -10.30
CA LEU A 203 10.73 6.08 -9.08
C LEU A 203 11.18 5.40 -7.79
N ALA A 204 11.28 4.08 -7.79
CA ALA A 204 11.83 3.33 -6.66
C ALA A 204 13.32 3.65 -6.42
N ALA A 205 14.07 4.03 -7.47
CA ALA A 205 15.49 4.32 -7.39
C ALA A 205 15.82 5.79 -7.07
N GLY A 206 14.90 6.71 -7.35
CA GLY A 206 15.14 8.14 -7.12
C GLY A 206 13.96 9.05 -7.49
N PRO A 207 14.00 10.32 -7.03
CA PRO A 207 12.95 11.29 -7.32
C PRO A 207 12.89 11.61 -8.83
N PRO A 208 11.69 11.90 -9.37
CA PRO A 208 11.54 12.17 -10.79
C PRO A 208 12.33 13.42 -11.22
N PRO A 209 12.92 13.42 -12.42
CA PRO A 209 13.58 14.61 -12.96
C PRO A 209 12.56 15.75 -13.20
N ARG A 210 12.90 16.98 -12.77
CA ARG A 210 12.06 18.18 -12.98
C ARG A 210 11.73 18.38 -14.47
N ARG A 211 10.45 18.55 -14.81
CA ARG A 211 9.96 18.82 -16.18
C ARG A 211 9.32 20.20 -16.30
N PHE A 212 9.32 20.77 -17.51
CA PHE A 212 8.76 22.08 -17.84
C PHE A 212 7.22 22.15 -17.82
N LEU A 213 6.53 21.01 -17.74
CA LEU A 213 5.06 20.86 -17.61
C LEU A 213 4.75 19.66 -16.70
N SER A 214 5.34 19.64 -15.49
CA SER A 214 5.33 18.47 -14.58
C SER A 214 3.99 18.21 -13.90
N GLY A 215 3.01 19.10 -14.02
CA GLY A 215 1.78 19.03 -13.26
C GLY A 215 0.57 18.48 -14.01
N ILE A 216 -0.40 17.96 -13.26
CA ILE A 216 -1.72 17.54 -13.78
C ILE A 216 -2.36 18.67 -14.62
N MET A 217 -2.26 19.92 -14.15
CA MET A 217 -2.80 21.09 -14.85
C MET A 217 -2.11 21.31 -16.20
N GLY A 218 -0.78 21.34 -16.23
CA GLY A 218 -0.01 21.56 -17.46
C GLY A 218 -0.28 20.48 -18.51
N ARG A 219 -0.39 19.23 -18.07
CA ARG A 219 -0.78 18.10 -18.91
C ARG A 219 -2.21 18.24 -19.45
N THR A 220 -3.15 18.66 -18.61
CA THR A 220 -4.56 18.86 -19.00
C THR A 220 -4.71 19.97 -20.04
N MET A 221 -4.03 21.10 -19.82
CA MET A 221 -4.02 22.20 -20.76
C MET A 221 -3.37 21.82 -22.09
N MET A 222 -2.25 21.09 -22.07
CA MET A 222 -1.58 20.61 -23.28
C MET A 222 -2.48 19.66 -24.09
N VAL A 223 -3.10 18.67 -23.44
CA VAL A 223 -3.99 17.73 -24.15
C VAL A 223 -5.19 18.47 -24.71
N TRP A 224 -5.84 19.35 -23.94
CA TRP A 224 -6.97 20.14 -24.43
C TRP A 224 -6.58 21.01 -25.64
N LEU A 225 -5.43 21.68 -25.58
CA LEU A 225 -4.94 22.53 -26.67
C LEU A 225 -4.71 21.71 -27.93
N LEU A 226 -4.07 20.55 -27.83
CA LEU A 226 -3.77 19.69 -28.98
C LEU A 226 -4.98 18.90 -29.49
N SER A 227 -5.91 18.50 -28.60
CA SER A 227 -7.07 17.69 -28.95
C SER A 227 -8.25 18.49 -29.47
N SER A 228 -8.41 19.72 -28.97
CA SER A 228 -9.59 20.54 -29.22
C SER A 228 -9.19 21.93 -29.75
N GLY A 229 -8.18 22.56 -29.17
CA GLY A 229 -7.70 23.88 -29.62
C GLY A 229 -7.20 23.89 -31.06
N VAL A 230 -6.35 22.92 -31.44
CA VAL A 230 -5.80 22.81 -32.81
C VAL A 230 -6.91 22.55 -33.85
N PRO A 231 -7.84 21.59 -33.67
CA PRO A 231 -8.96 21.43 -34.59
C PRO A 231 -9.89 22.66 -34.68
N VAL A 232 -10.18 23.34 -33.56
CA VAL A 232 -10.98 24.59 -33.55
C VAL A 232 -10.29 25.69 -34.36
N LEU A 233 -8.98 25.83 -34.21
CA LEU A 233 -8.18 26.73 -35.06
C LEU A 233 -8.28 26.31 -36.53
N GLY A 234 -8.29 25.01 -36.83
CA GLY A 234 -8.53 24.46 -38.16
C GLY A 234 -9.88 24.86 -38.77
N ILE A 235 -10.95 24.88 -37.97
CA ILE A 235 -12.27 25.36 -38.40
C ILE A 235 -12.20 26.87 -38.73
N ALA A 236 -11.58 27.67 -37.86
CA ALA A 236 -11.40 29.10 -38.09
C ALA A 236 -10.57 29.39 -39.35
N LEU A 237 -9.50 28.62 -39.59
CA LEU A 237 -8.68 28.72 -40.80
C LEU A 237 -9.46 28.31 -42.05
N THR A 238 -10.32 27.29 -41.96
CA THR A 238 -11.20 26.89 -43.07
C THR A 238 -12.19 28.01 -43.42
N ALA A 239 -12.75 28.69 -42.42
CA ALA A 239 -13.61 29.86 -42.62
C ALA A 239 -12.85 31.04 -43.25
N LEU A 240 -11.66 31.35 -42.75
CA LEU A 240 -10.80 32.39 -43.34
C LEU A 240 -10.48 32.09 -44.80
N PHE A 241 -10.14 30.84 -45.10
CA PHE A 241 -9.82 30.40 -46.46
C PHE A 241 -11.02 30.55 -47.42
N ALA A 242 -12.21 30.13 -46.97
CA ALA A 242 -13.44 30.28 -47.73
C ALA A 242 -13.73 31.75 -48.08
N LEU A 243 -13.46 32.68 -47.14
CA LEU A 243 -13.64 34.11 -47.36
C LEU A 243 -12.62 34.72 -48.33
N VAL A 244 -11.36 34.26 -48.28
CA VAL A 244 -10.26 34.80 -49.11
C VAL A 244 -10.35 34.31 -50.55
N LEU A 245 -10.54 33.00 -50.77
CA LEU A 245 -10.47 32.41 -52.10
C LEU A 245 -11.80 32.34 -52.85
N LYS A 246 -12.93 32.56 -52.17
CA LYS A 246 -14.28 32.65 -52.76
C LYS A 246 -14.62 31.50 -53.74
N ASN A 247 -14.00 30.34 -53.53
CA ASN A 247 -14.06 29.17 -54.41
C ASN A 247 -14.87 28.01 -53.83
N LEU A 248 -15.34 28.12 -52.58
CA LEU A 248 -16.18 27.12 -51.91
C LEU A 248 -17.65 27.53 -52.00
N THR A 249 -18.50 26.60 -52.41
CA THR A 249 -19.97 26.77 -52.32
C THR A 249 -20.42 26.78 -50.86
N MET A 250 -21.55 27.43 -50.56
CA MET A 250 -22.11 27.48 -49.19
C MET A 250 -22.34 26.08 -48.59
N THR A 251 -22.72 25.11 -49.42
CA THR A 251 -22.94 23.72 -49.01
C THR A 251 -21.63 23.00 -48.70
N GLN A 252 -20.60 23.14 -49.53
CA GLN A 252 -19.27 22.56 -49.29
C GLN A 252 -18.63 23.13 -48.02
N PHE A 253 -18.69 24.45 -47.84
CA PHE A 253 -18.22 25.09 -46.61
C PHE A 253 -18.96 24.55 -45.38
N GLY A 254 -20.29 24.45 -45.44
CA GLY A 254 -21.11 23.91 -44.35
C GLY A 254 -20.76 22.46 -44.00
N ILE A 255 -20.58 21.59 -45.01
CA ILE A 255 -20.19 20.19 -44.82
C ILE A 255 -18.79 20.10 -44.21
N ALA A 256 -17.83 20.90 -44.70
CA ALA A 256 -16.46 20.93 -44.18
C ALA A 256 -16.43 21.32 -42.69
N VAL A 257 -17.08 22.42 -42.33
CA VAL A 257 -17.19 22.89 -40.95
C VAL A 257 -17.86 21.85 -40.08
N LEU A 258 -18.97 21.24 -40.54
CA LEU A 258 -19.69 20.22 -39.79
C LEU A 258 -18.81 18.98 -39.52
N MET A 259 -18.14 18.46 -40.54
CA MET A 259 -17.29 17.28 -40.41
C MET A 259 -16.10 17.51 -39.48
N VAL A 260 -15.41 18.65 -39.62
CA VAL A 260 -14.28 18.98 -38.72
C VAL A 260 -14.79 19.22 -37.30
N SER A 261 -15.94 19.84 -37.11
CA SER A 261 -16.56 20.04 -35.79
C SER A 261 -16.92 18.72 -35.13
N VAL A 262 -17.55 17.79 -35.86
CA VAL A 262 -17.88 16.46 -35.36
C VAL A 262 -16.62 15.67 -35.02
N ALA A 263 -15.60 15.69 -35.88
CA ALA A 263 -14.31 15.06 -35.61
C ALA A 263 -13.66 15.65 -34.35
N THR A 264 -13.65 16.97 -34.21
CA THR A 264 -13.14 17.68 -33.03
C THR A 264 -13.86 17.24 -31.76
N LEU A 265 -15.19 17.16 -31.80
CA LEU A 265 -15.99 16.73 -30.66
C LEU A 265 -15.68 15.28 -30.27
N VAL A 266 -15.65 14.37 -31.24
CA VAL A 266 -15.42 12.94 -31.00
C VAL A 266 -13.99 12.67 -30.49
N PHE A 267 -12.97 13.15 -31.19
CA PHE A 267 -11.57 12.90 -30.82
C PHE A 267 -11.13 13.74 -29.62
N GLY A 268 -11.62 14.97 -29.49
CA GLY A 268 -11.42 15.80 -28.32
C GLY A 268 -12.01 15.15 -27.06
N PHE A 269 -13.25 14.67 -27.14
CA PHE A 269 -13.86 13.90 -26.06
C PHE A 269 -13.07 12.64 -25.72
N LEU A 270 -12.69 11.84 -26.73
CA LEU A 270 -11.96 10.58 -26.51
C LEU A 270 -10.60 10.81 -25.85
N LEU A 271 -9.82 11.81 -26.29
CA LEU A 271 -8.53 12.13 -25.68
C LEU A 271 -8.67 12.70 -24.26
N MET A 272 -9.65 13.57 -24.03
CA MET A 272 -9.96 14.08 -22.69
C MET A 272 -10.45 12.98 -21.75
N TRP A 273 -11.24 12.04 -22.26
CA TRP A 273 -11.68 10.85 -21.52
C TRP A 273 -10.49 9.98 -21.11
N ILE A 274 -9.58 9.68 -22.04
CA ILE A 274 -8.36 8.91 -21.75
C ILE A 274 -7.51 9.62 -20.70
N LEU A 275 -7.29 10.93 -20.86
CA LEU A 275 -6.53 11.72 -19.89
C LEU A 275 -7.20 11.68 -18.50
N SER A 276 -8.51 11.92 -18.44
CA SER A 276 -9.28 11.87 -17.19
C SER A 276 -9.15 10.50 -16.52
N TRP A 277 -9.25 9.42 -17.28
CA TRP A 277 -9.04 8.06 -16.78
C TRP A 277 -7.62 7.83 -16.26
N LEU A 278 -6.60 8.33 -16.95
CA LEU A 278 -5.20 8.22 -16.51
C LEU A 278 -4.96 8.96 -15.19
N THR A 279 -5.53 10.16 -15.02
CA THR A 279 -5.43 10.97 -13.81
C THR A 279 -6.25 10.39 -12.65
N ALA A 280 -7.44 9.87 -12.91
CA ALA A 280 -8.31 9.30 -11.86
C ALA A 280 -7.80 7.97 -11.30
N THR A 281 -6.91 7.28 -12.01
CA THR A 281 -6.46 5.93 -11.63
C THR A 281 -5.56 5.93 -10.39
N PRO A 282 -4.46 6.73 -10.31
CA PRO A 282 -3.67 6.85 -9.07
C PRO A 282 -4.53 7.24 -7.86
N VAL A 283 -5.46 8.18 -8.03
CA VAL A 283 -6.36 8.63 -6.96
C VAL A 283 -7.22 7.47 -6.45
N ARG A 284 -7.76 6.63 -7.34
CA ARG A 284 -8.53 5.43 -6.96
C ARG A 284 -7.68 4.40 -6.21
N VAL A 285 -6.42 4.22 -6.60
CA VAL A 285 -5.47 3.32 -5.92
C VAL A 285 -5.18 3.82 -4.50
N VAL A 286 -4.90 5.11 -4.32
CA VAL A 286 -4.69 5.72 -3.00
C VAL A 286 -5.96 5.61 -2.14
N ARG A 287 -7.14 5.90 -2.70
CA ARG A 287 -8.42 5.76 -1.98
C ARG A 287 -8.66 4.33 -1.50
N ALA A 288 -8.36 3.33 -2.32
CA ALA A 288 -8.50 1.92 -1.93
C ALA A 288 -7.51 1.54 -0.83
N ALA A 289 -6.28 2.06 -0.87
CA ALA A 289 -5.29 1.83 0.18
C ALA A 289 -5.65 2.53 1.50
N LEU A 290 -6.18 3.76 1.44
CA LEU A 290 -6.71 4.46 2.62
C LEU A 290 -7.80 3.62 3.31
N LYS A 291 -8.72 3.04 2.55
CA LYS A 291 -9.76 2.17 3.10
C LYS A 291 -9.19 0.90 3.77
N ARG A 292 -8.07 0.35 3.28
CA ARG A 292 -7.38 -0.78 3.93
C ARG A 292 -6.75 -0.36 5.25
N VAL A 293 -6.11 0.80 5.29
CA VAL A 293 -5.50 1.37 6.50
C VAL A 293 -6.57 1.68 7.56
N GLU A 294 -7.71 2.23 7.14
CA GLU A 294 -8.88 2.48 8.03
C GLU A 294 -9.40 1.18 8.68
N GLN A 295 -9.26 0.04 8.00
CA GLN A 295 -9.60 -1.28 8.52
C GLN A 295 -8.50 -1.91 9.40
N GLY A 296 -7.45 -1.15 9.74
CA GLY A 296 -6.31 -1.63 10.53
C GLY A 296 -5.29 -2.45 9.73
N ASN A 297 -5.48 -2.63 8.42
CA ASN A 297 -4.51 -3.33 7.59
C ASN A 297 -3.42 -2.37 7.11
N LEU A 298 -2.33 -2.32 7.86
CA LEU A 298 -1.15 -1.53 7.51
C LEU A 298 -0.22 -2.26 6.52
N GLN A 299 -0.53 -3.47 6.05
CA GLN A 299 0.41 -4.23 5.22
C GLN A 299 0.44 -3.78 3.75
N GLY A 300 1.65 -3.75 3.20
CA GLY A 300 1.91 -3.48 1.79
C GLY A 300 1.99 -1.99 1.45
N ASP A 301 2.89 -1.65 0.53
CA ASP A 301 3.08 -0.28 0.06
C ASP A 301 2.41 -0.09 -1.30
N LEU A 302 2.03 1.16 -1.61
CA LEU A 302 1.58 1.50 -2.95
C LEU A 302 2.77 1.55 -3.90
N VAL A 303 2.60 0.97 -5.07
CA VAL A 303 3.54 1.17 -6.17
C VAL A 303 3.38 2.60 -6.69
N VAL A 304 4.43 3.40 -6.56
CA VAL A 304 4.48 4.77 -7.10
C VAL A 304 4.84 4.67 -8.57
N PHE A 305 3.96 5.11 -9.47
CA PHE A 305 4.17 4.98 -10.93
C PHE A 305 3.86 6.27 -11.70
N ASP A 306 3.46 7.32 -11.00
CA ASP A 306 3.16 8.62 -11.59
C ASP A 306 4.30 9.61 -11.27
N GLY A 307 4.72 10.39 -12.26
CA GLY A 307 5.80 11.37 -12.12
C GLY A 307 5.32 12.80 -11.84
N THR A 308 4.03 12.97 -11.56
CA THR A 308 3.37 14.25 -11.24
C THR A 308 3.08 14.37 -9.74
N GLU A 309 2.27 15.35 -9.33
CA GLU A 309 1.78 15.52 -7.96
C GLU A 309 1.02 14.26 -7.47
N LEU A 310 0.47 13.45 -8.38
CA LEU A 310 -0.15 12.16 -8.02
C LEU A 310 0.88 11.15 -7.50
N GLY A 311 2.11 11.19 -8.03
CA GLY A 311 3.20 10.35 -7.54
C GLY A 311 3.65 10.78 -6.16
N GLU A 312 3.75 12.10 -5.93
CA GLU A 312 4.03 12.66 -4.61
C GLU A 312 2.96 12.23 -3.60
N LEU A 313 1.68 12.27 -3.97
CA LEU A 313 0.57 11.76 -3.16
C LEU A 313 0.73 10.27 -2.82
N GLN A 314 1.09 9.42 -3.80
CA GLN A 314 1.34 7.99 -3.56
C GLN A 314 2.53 7.77 -2.60
N SER A 315 3.62 8.50 -2.79
CA SER A 315 4.81 8.41 -1.93
C SER A 315 4.55 8.92 -0.51
N GLY A 316 3.81 10.02 -0.37
CA GLY A 316 3.40 10.58 0.92
C GLY A 316 2.47 9.64 1.69
N PHE A 317 1.58 8.93 0.99
CA PHE A 317 0.78 7.87 1.59
C PHE A 317 1.67 6.74 2.15
N ASN A 318 2.65 6.26 1.38
CA ASN A 318 3.57 5.21 1.87
C ASN A 318 4.35 5.66 3.11
N ALA A 319 4.86 6.89 3.12
CA ALA A 319 5.57 7.46 4.28
C ALA A 319 4.67 7.52 5.52
N MET A 320 3.40 7.90 5.36
CA MET A 320 2.41 7.91 6.44
C MET A 320 2.16 6.50 7.00
N VAL A 321 1.93 5.51 6.13
CA VAL A 321 1.68 4.13 6.56
C VAL A 321 2.91 3.52 7.23
N HIS A 322 4.11 3.81 6.74
CA HIS A 322 5.36 3.44 7.40
C HIS A 322 5.42 3.99 8.83
N GLY A 323 5.11 5.28 9.01
CA GLY A 323 5.06 5.90 10.34
C GLY A 323 4.01 5.27 11.28
N LEU A 324 2.87 4.82 10.74
CA LEU A 324 1.87 4.08 11.52
C LEU A 324 2.39 2.70 11.96
N ARG A 325 3.03 1.94 11.06
CA ARG A 325 3.65 0.64 11.40
C ARG A 325 4.73 0.79 12.46
N GLU A 326 5.55 1.83 12.34
CA GLU A 326 6.61 2.14 13.32
C GLU A 326 6.01 2.37 14.72
N ARG A 327 4.94 3.18 14.80
CA ARG A 327 4.23 3.44 16.06
C ARG A 327 3.62 2.17 16.65
N GLU A 328 3.03 1.32 15.82
CA GLU A 328 2.46 0.04 16.28
C GLU A 328 3.54 -0.92 16.78
N ARG A 329 4.71 -0.98 16.11
CA ARG A 329 5.87 -1.76 16.55
C ARG A 329 6.42 -1.24 17.88
N VAL A 330 6.56 0.08 18.04
CA VAL A 330 7.00 0.68 19.31
C VAL A 330 6.01 0.36 20.43
N ARG A 331 4.70 0.43 20.16
CA ARG A 331 3.65 0.06 21.13
C ARG A 331 3.75 -1.41 21.54
N ASP A 332 3.90 -2.32 20.58
CA ASP A 332 4.04 -3.75 20.87
C ASP A 332 5.30 -4.05 21.69
N LEU A 333 6.45 -3.44 21.33
CA LEU A 333 7.69 -3.56 22.09
C LEU A 333 7.58 -3.01 23.51
N PHE A 334 6.94 -1.84 23.66
CA PHE A 334 6.69 -1.26 24.98
C PHE A 334 5.81 -2.18 25.83
N GLY A 335 4.70 -2.68 25.29
CA GLY A 335 3.80 -3.61 25.98
C GLY A 335 4.48 -4.91 26.42
N ARG A 336 5.44 -5.44 25.66
CA ARG A 336 6.24 -6.60 26.08
C ARG A 336 7.23 -6.29 27.21
N HIS A 337 7.66 -5.04 27.33
CA HIS A 337 8.67 -4.65 28.32
C HIS A 337 8.06 -4.19 29.65
N VAL A 338 6.89 -3.55 29.63
CA VAL A 338 6.22 -3.04 30.85
C VAL A 338 5.01 -3.85 31.28
N GLY A 339 4.63 -4.88 30.52
CA GLY A 339 3.37 -5.62 30.68
C GLY A 339 2.22 -4.97 29.91
N ARG A 340 1.42 -5.79 29.21
CA ARG A 340 0.35 -5.30 28.33
C ARG A 340 -0.69 -4.47 29.08
N GLU A 341 -1.01 -4.85 30.31
CA GLU A 341 -2.02 -4.16 31.12
C GLU A 341 -1.55 -2.78 31.57
N VAL A 342 -0.28 -2.65 31.94
CA VAL A 342 0.34 -1.37 32.32
C VAL A 342 0.44 -0.45 31.12
N ALA A 343 0.82 -0.97 29.95
CA ALA A 343 0.87 -0.20 28.71
C ALA A 343 -0.52 0.32 28.30
N LEU A 344 -1.56 -0.51 28.42
CA LEU A 344 -2.95 -0.10 28.12
C LEU A 344 -3.48 0.94 29.12
N ALA A 345 -3.15 0.80 30.41
CA ALA A 345 -3.51 1.78 31.42
C ALA A 345 -2.83 3.14 31.15
N ALA A 346 -1.55 3.13 30.74
CA ALA A 346 -0.80 4.32 30.36
C ALA A 346 -1.29 5.01 29.08
N GLU A 347 -1.99 4.30 28.18
CA GLU A 347 -2.64 4.91 27.01
C GLU A 347 -3.96 5.61 27.38
N ARG A 348 -4.69 5.10 28.37
CA ARG A 348 -6.00 5.65 28.79
C ARG A 348 -5.85 6.86 29.71
N ASP A 349 -4.91 6.80 30.65
CA ASP A 349 -4.67 7.83 31.63
C ASP A 349 -3.29 8.46 31.47
N ARG A 350 -3.16 9.76 31.78
CA ARG A 350 -1.83 10.37 31.94
C ARG A 350 -1.14 9.65 33.08
N ILE A 351 0.01 9.02 32.79
CA ILE A 351 0.87 8.39 33.80
C ILE A 351 1.11 9.37 34.95
N GLN A 352 0.57 9.07 36.11
CA GLN A 352 0.78 9.81 37.35
C GLN A 352 1.61 8.97 38.30
N LEU A 353 2.55 9.62 38.98
CA LEU A 353 3.27 9.03 40.10
C LEU A 353 2.34 8.95 41.31
N GLY A 354 2.49 7.89 42.10
CA GLY A 354 1.61 7.56 43.20
C GLY A 354 0.92 6.22 42.96
N GLY A 355 0.14 5.79 43.95
CA GLY A 355 -0.60 4.56 43.89
C GLY A 355 -1.92 4.65 44.63
N GLU A 356 -2.76 3.67 44.40
CA GLU A 356 -4.07 3.50 45.03
C GLU A 356 -4.03 2.29 45.94
N GLU A 357 -4.74 2.37 47.07
CA GLU A 357 -4.93 1.21 47.94
C GLU A 357 -5.83 0.20 47.21
N ARG A 358 -5.32 -1.01 47.04
CA ARG A 358 -6.03 -2.12 46.42
C ARG A 358 -5.78 -3.42 47.15
N HIS A 359 -6.81 -4.26 47.16
CA HIS A 359 -6.69 -5.65 47.59
C HIS A 359 -6.12 -6.48 46.45
N VAL A 360 -4.99 -7.14 46.69
CA VAL A 360 -4.29 -7.96 45.69
C VAL A 360 -3.82 -9.28 46.30
N ALA A 361 -3.49 -10.24 45.45
CA ALA A 361 -2.65 -11.37 45.81
C ALA A 361 -1.28 -11.26 45.12
N VAL A 362 -0.22 -11.58 45.86
CA VAL A 362 1.17 -11.52 45.41
C VAL A 362 1.74 -12.92 45.38
N LEU A 363 2.40 -13.26 44.29
CA LEU A 363 3.03 -14.55 44.05
C LEU A 363 4.52 -14.34 43.78
N PHE A 364 5.36 -15.01 44.57
CA PHE A 364 6.80 -15.10 44.31
C PHE A 364 7.15 -16.52 43.88
N VAL A 365 7.91 -16.65 42.80
CA VAL A 365 8.53 -17.92 42.37
C VAL A 365 10.03 -17.72 42.34
N ASP A 366 10.81 -18.58 42.96
CA ASP A 366 12.27 -18.46 42.95
C ASP A 366 12.98 -19.81 42.88
N ILE A 367 14.03 -19.90 42.07
CA ILE A 367 14.74 -21.14 41.78
C ILE A 367 15.54 -21.59 43.00
N VAL A 368 15.42 -22.88 43.35
CA VAL A 368 16.21 -23.51 44.40
C VAL A 368 17.60 -23.80 43.87
N GLY A 369 18.63 -23.21 44.48
CA GLY A 369 20.03 -23.49 44.14
C GLY A 369 20.51 -22.85 42.83
N SER A 370 19.89 -21.75 42.40
CA SER A 370 20.23 -21.06 41.15
C SER A 370 21.73 -20.74 40.97
N THR A 371 22.42 -20.35 42.04
CA THR A 371 23.87 -20.09 41.99
C THR A 371 24.66 -21.31 41.54
N GLN A 372 24.23 -22.52 41.94
CA GLN A 372 24.88 -23.77 41.56
C GLN A 372 24.61 -24.09 40.08
N ILE A 373 23.41 -23.81 39.58
CA ILE A 373 23.04 -23.98 38.18
C ILE A 373 23.89 -23.06 37.29
N VAL A 374 24.03 -21.78 37.67
CA VAL A 374 24.81 -20.78 36.92
C VAL A 374 26.30 -21.12 36.89
N THR A 375 26.85 -21.71 37.96
CA THR A 375 28.28 -22.06 38.03
C THR A 375 28.61 -23.39 37.35
N ALA A 376 27.63 -24.27 37.15
CA ALA A 376 27.83 -25.59 36.57
C ALA A 376 27.68 -25.65 35.04
N GLN A 377 27.07 -24.64 34.41
CA GLN A 377 26.69 -24.67 32.99
C GLN A 377 27.20 -23.45 32.20
N PRO A 378 27.41 -23.57 30.87
CA PRO A 378 27.67 -22.41 30.02
C PRO A 378 26.54 -21.39 30.05
N ALA A 379 26.89 -20.10 30.02
CA ALA A 379 25.92 -19.00 30.13
C ALA A 379 24.76 -19.08 29.11
N THR A 380 25.01 -19.57 27.89
CA THR A 380 23.98 -19.74 26.85
C THR A 380 22.95 -20.81 27.20
N GLU A 381 23.38 -21.88 27.86
CA GLU A 381 22.49 -22.98 28.32
C GLU A 381 21.66 -22.52 29.51
N VAL A 382 22.28 -21.79 30.44
CA VAL A 382 21.57 -21.15 31.57
C VAL A 382 20.49 -20.20 31.08
N VAL A 383 20.77 -19.35 30.09
CA VAL A 383 19.77 -18.44 29.52
C VAL A 383 18.62 -19.20 28.85
N ALA A 384 18.91 -20.27 28.11
CA ALA A 384 17.88 -21.11 27.50
C ALA A 384 16.99 -21.79 28.55
N LEU A 385 17.59 -22.27 29.64
CA LEU A 385 16.88 -22.90 30.76
C LEU A 385 16.01 -21.87 31.51
N LEU A 386 16.55 -20.68 31.80
CA LEU A 386 15.79 -19.58 32.42
C LEU A 386 14.62 -19.14 31.53
N ASN A 387 14.80 -19.04 30.22
CA ASN A 387 13.70 -18.69 29.31
C ASN A 387 12.59 -19.74 29.30
N ARG A 388 12.92 -21.03 29.40
CA ARG A 388 11.91 -22.12 29.55
C ARG A 388 11.17 -21.99 30.88
N PHE A 389 11.88 -21.77 31.97
CA PHE A 389 11.29 -21.53 33.29
C PHE A 389 10.35 -20.32 33.29
N PHE A 390 10.82 -19.16 32.81
CA PHE A 390 10.01 -17.96 32.70
C PHE A 390 8.81 -18.14 31.78
N ALA A 391 8.93 -18.92 30.70
CA ALA A 391 7.80 -19.20 29.81
C ALA A 391 6.66 -19.92 30.55
N VAL A 392 6.96 -20.92 31.38
CA VAL A 392 5.94 -21.62 32.20
C VAL A 392 5.31 -20.67 33.21
N VAL A 393 6.12 -19.89 33.93
CA VAL A 393 5.62 -18.95 34.95
C VAL A 393 4.74 -17.87 34.31
N VAL A 394 5.20 -17.24 33.23
CA VAL A 394 4.45 -16.19 32.50
C VAL A 394 3.13 -16.75 31.98
N ASP A 395 3.14 -17.93 31.36
CA ASP A 395 1.94 -18.53 30.77
C ASP A 395 0.88 -18.89 31.83
N GLU A 396 1.28 -19.42 32.99
CA GLU A 396 0.35 -19.68 34.10
C GLU A 396 -0.18 -18.40 34.75
N VAL A 397 0.68 -17.40 34.97
CA VAL A 397 0.25 -16.10 35.51
C VAL A 397 -0.74 -15.43 34.54
N ASP A 398 -0.46 -15.40 33.24
CA ASP A 398 -1.36 -14.84 32.23
C ASP A 398 -2.68 -15.61 32.16
N ARG A 399 -2.65 -16.95 32.22
CA ARG A 399 -3.86 -17.81 32.20
C ARG A 399 -4.79 -17.52 33.38
N HIS A 400 -4.22 -17.13 34.51
CA HIS A 400 -4.91 -16.73 35.73
C HIS A 400 -5.09 -15.21 35.85
N ARG A 401 -4.93 -14.45 34.76
CA ARG A 401 -5.18 -13.00 34.71
C ARG A 401 -4.32 -12.20 35.70
N GLY A 402 -3.15 -12.72 36.03
CA GLY A 402 -2.14 -12.01 36.81
C GLY A 402 -1.22 -11.19 35.93
N LEU A 403 -0.49 -10.27 36.57
CA LEU A 403 0.54 -9.44 35.97
C LEU A 403 1.91 -9.87 36.50
N ILE A 404 2.81 -10.26 35.61
CA ILE A 404 4.25 -10.33 35.95
C ILE A 404 4.73 -8.90 36.16
N ASN A 405 5.05 -8.56 37.41
CA ASN A 405 5.52 -7.24 37.75
C ASN A 405 6.98 -7.06 37.33
N LYS A 406 7.84 -7.97 37.79
CA LYS A 406 9.26 -7.97 37.47
C LYS A 406 9.90 -9.34 37.67
N PHE A 407 11.03 -9.52 36.99
CA PHE A 407 11.98 -10.59 37.23
C PHE A 407 13.10 -10.05 38.13
N GLU A 408 13.36 -10.73 39.25
CA GLU A 408 14.40 -10.38 40.22
C GLU A 408 15.54 -11.40 40.13
N GLY A 409 16.30 -11.35 39.04
CA GLY A 409 17.32 -12.37 38.75
C GLY A 409 16.67 -13.68 38.31
N ASP A 410 16.69 -14.69 39.18
CA ASP A 410 16.06 -16.00 39.04
C ASP A 410 14.67 -16.09 39.69
N ALA A 411 14.28 -15.06 40.45
CA ALA A 411 12.95 -14.94 41.02
C ALA A 411 11.98 -14.19 40.09
N THR A 412 10.69 -14.44 40.26
CA THR A 412 9.59 -13.75 39.57
C THR A 412 8.57 -13.25 40.59
N LEU A 413 8.19 -11.98 40.48
CA LEU A 413 7.10 -11.38 41.25
C LEU A 413 5.89 -11.18 40.32
N ALA A 414 4.78 -11.82 40.68
CA ALA A 414 3.48 -11.66 40.02
C ALA A 414 2.45 -11.05 40.98
N ILE A 415 1.51 -10.29 40.40
CA ILE A 415 0.44 -9.58 41.12
C ILE A 415 -0.89 -9.96 40.48
N PHE A 416 -1.89 -10.25 41.30
CA PHE A 416 -3.25 -10.53 40.89
C PHE A 416 -4.18 -9.47 41.51
N GLY A 417 -5.06 -8.86 40.73
CA GLY A 417 -5.96 -7.80 41.20
C GLY A 417 -5.45 -6.36 41.02
N ALA A 418 -4.28 -6.18 40.40
CA ALA A 418 -3.78 -4.87 39.96
C ALA A 418 -2.86 -4.99 38.73
N PRO A 419 -2.94 -4.11 37.72
CA PRO A 419 -3.83 -2.94 37.59
C PRO A 419 -5.27 -3.30 37.22
N ASN A 420 -5.52 -4.54 36.78
CA ASN A 420 -6.86 -5.03 36.51
C ASN A 420 -7.54 -5.51 37.80
N HIS A 421 -8.81 -5.16 37.97
CA HIS A 421 -9.61 -5.62 39.12
C HIS A 421 -9.97 -7.11 38.96
N LEU A 422 -9.81 -7.87 40.03
CA LEU A 422 -10.29 -9.25 40.17
C LEU A 422 -11.14 -9.33 41.43
N ASP A 423 -12.28 -10.01 41.36
CA ASP A 423 -13.19 -10.17 42.50
C ASP A 423 -12.57 -11.05 43.61
N GLN A 424 -11.77 -12.05 43.22
CA GLN A 424 -11.06 -12.98 44.11
C GLN A 424 -9.61 -13.17 43.62
N PRO A 425 -8.70 -12.22 43.90
CA PRO A 425 -7.30 -12.34 43.54
C PRO A 425 -6.62 -13.60 44.10
N GLU A 426 -7.05 -14.07 45.27
CA GLU A 426 -6.53 -15.24 45.96
C GLU A 426 -6.71 -16.52 45.15
N ASP A 427 -7.90 -16.73 44.59
CA ASP A 427 -8.21 -17.90 43.77
C ASP A 427 -7.29 -18.01 42.56
N GLU A 428 -7.09 -16.89 41.88
CA GLU A 428 -6.25 -16.84 40.70
C GLU A 428 -4.77 -17.03 41.03
N ALA A 429 -4.28 -16.39 42.10
CA ALA A 429 -2.89 -16.53 42.52
C ALA A 429 -2.57 -17.95 43.00
N LEU A 430 -3.44 -18.54 43.82
CA LEU A 430 -3.27 -19.92 44.31
C LEU A 430 -3.41 -20.93 43.16
N GLY A 431 -4.35 -20.70 42.23
CA GLY A 431 -4.52 -21.42 40.97
C GLY A 431 -3.23 -21.46 40.16
N ALA A 432 -2.71 -20.28 39.83
CA ALA A 432 -1.45 -20.12 39.10
C ALA A 432 -0.29 -20.80 39.83
N ALA A 433 -0.20 -20.67 41.15
CA ALA A 433 0.86 -21.28 41.94
C ALA A 433 0.89 -22.81 41.83
N ARG A 434 -0.28 -23.46 41.84
CA ARG A 434 -0.40 -24.92 41.61
C ARG A 434 -0.06 -25.28 40.17
N GLY A 435 -0.55 -24.51 39.20
CA GLY A 435 -0.24 -24.70 37.78
C GLY A 435 1.27 -24.66 37.50
N ILE A 436 1.95 -23.65 38.05
CA ILE A 436 3.41 -23.49 37.97
C ILE A 436 4.11 -24.68 38.61
N LEU A 437 3.72 -25.08 39.83
CA LEU A 437 4.32 -26.22 40.53
C LEU A 437 4.25 -27.50 39.69
N TYR A 438 3.08 -27.80 39.11
CA TYR A 438 2.86 -29.00 38.31
C TYR A 438 3.62 -28.94 36.97
N ARG A 439 3.50 -27.83 36.23
CA ARG A 439 4.11 -27.69 34.91
C ARG A 439 5.63 -27.59 34.95
N LEU A 440 6.20 -26.97 35.98
CA LEU A 440 7.66 -26.98 36.14
C LEU A 440 8.20 -28.40 36.34
N ALA A 441 7.51 -29.23 37.12
CA ALA A 441 7.91 -30.63 37.31
C ALA A 441 7.84 -31.45 36.01
N GLU A 442 6.94 -31.11 35.08
CA GLU A 442 6.75 -31.83 33.82
C GLU A 442 7.63 -31.27 32.67
N GLU A 443 7.65 -29.95 32.48
CA GLU A 443 8.27 -29.27 31.34
C GLU A 443 9.71 -28.79 31.59
N VAL A 444 10.06 -28.56 32.86
CA VAL A 444 11.39 -28.06 33.28
C VAL A 444 11.90 -28.83 34.51
N PRO A 445 11.98 -30.19 34.45
CA PRO A 445 12.34 -31.02 35.60
C PRO A 445 13.76 -30.74 36.15
N GLU A 446 14.60 -30.05 35.38
CA GLU A 446 15.92 -29.59 35.81
C GLU A 446 15.86 -28.48 36.88
N ILE A 447 14.72 -27.79 37.00
CA ILE A 447 14.51 -26.69 37.95
C ILE A 447 13.49 -27.10 39.02
N ARG A 448 13.89 -26.86 40.26
CA ARG A 448 12.97 -26.81 41.39
C ARG A 448 12.83 -25.35 41.82
N ALA A 449 11.61 -24.88 42.09
CA ALA A 449 11.36 -23.52 42.51
C ALA A 449 10.52 -23.48 43.79
N GLY A 450 10.88 -22.60 44.72
CA GLY A 450 10.03 -22.17 45.84
C GLY A 450 8.93 -21.26 45.32
N ILE A 451 7.71 -21.45 45.80
CA ILE A 451 6.56 -20.61 45.47
C ILE A 451 5.90 -20.14 46.77
N GLY A 452 5.73 -18.83 46.91
CA GLY A 452 5.06 -18.20 48.04
C GLY A 452 3.91 -17.32 47.57
N VAL A 453 2.74 -17.48 48.19
CA VAL A 453 1.56 -16.65 47.90
C VAL A 453 1.06 -15.99 49.17
N ALA A 454 0.75 -14.69 49.10
CA ALA A 454 0.07 -13.96 50.17
C ALA A 454 -0.86 -12.90 49.58
N ALA A 455 -1.97 -12.62 50.25
CA ALA A 455 -2.95 -11.63 49.81
C ALA A 455 -3.32 -10.62 50.89
N GLY A 456 -3.68 -9.41 50.46
CA GLY A 456 -4.08 -8.34 51.36
C GLY A 456 -4.08 -6.97 50.67
N GLN A 457 -4.20 -5.93 51.50
CA GLN A 457 -4.17 -4.54 51.03
C GLN A 457 -2.74 -4.10 50.73
N VAL A 458 -2.55 -3.49 49.56
CA VAL A 458 -1.29 -2.90 49.12
C VAL A 458 -1.55 -1.54 48.48
N VAL A 459 -0.51 -0.73 48.35
CA VAL A 459 -0.51 0.43 47.46
C VAL A 459 0.03 -0.01 46.10
N ALA A 460 -0.81 0.02 45.06
CA ALA A 460 -0.45 -0.32 43.69
C ALA A 460 -0.33 0.95 42.83
N GLY A 461 0.80 1.14 42.15
CA GLY A 461 0.98 2.35 41.33
C GLY A 461 2.37 2.53 40.74
N ASN A 462 2.57 3.66 40.06
CA ASN A 462 3.86 4.01 39.48
C ASN A 462 4.76 4.66 40.55
N VAL A 463 5.84 3.96 40.90
CA VAL A 463 6.80 4.40 41.91
C VAL A 463 8.14 4.70 41.25
N GLY A 464 8.75 5.84 41.57
CA GLY A 464 10.04 6.27 41.04
C GLY A 464 10.12 7.77 40.78
N ALA A 465 10.98 8.16 39.85
CA ALA A 465 11.16 9.53 39.40
C ALA A 465 10.47 9.77 38.05
N LYS A 466 10.25 11.04 37.69
CA LYS A 466 9.53 11.45 36.47
C LYS A 466 10.06 10.80 35.18
N GLU A 467 11.38 10.59 35.10
CA GLU A 467 12.03 9.99 33.93
C GLU A 467 12.25 8.48 34.05
N ARG A 468 12.04 7.90 35.23
CA ARG A 468 12.22 6.47 35.51
C ARG A 468 11.32 6.04 36.66
N PHE A 469 10.23 5.38 36.31
CA PHE A 469 9.26 4.82 37.25
C PHE A 469 8.91 3.40 36.83
N GLU A 470 8.42 2.62 37.78
CA GLU A 470 7.98 1.25 37.57
C GLU A 470 6.60 1.10 38.22
N TYR A 471 5.68 0.42 37.54
CA TYR A 471 4.43 0.03 38.17
C TYR A 471 4.73 -1.10 39.16
N THR A 472 4.43 -0.91 40.43
CA THR A 472 4.72 -1.88 41.49
C THR A 472 3.66 -1.84 42.57
N VAL A 473 3.61 -2.90 43.36
CA VAL A 473 2.86 -2.94 44.62
C VAL A 473 3.82 -2.77 45.80
N ILE A 474 3.35 -2.07 46.84
CA ILE A 474 4.06 -1.90 48.10
C ILE A 474 3.08 -2.23 49.23
N GLY A 475 3.44 -3.18 50.08
CA GLY A 475 2.63 -3.56 51.23
C GLY A 475 3.17 -4.80 51.93
N GLU A 476 2.57 -5.12 53.07
CA GLU A 476 2.91 -6.30 53.87
C GLU A 476 2.78 -7.62 53.10
N PRO A 477 1.73 -7.87 52.29
CA PRO A 477 1.61 -9.11 51.50
C PRO A 477 2.79 -9.38 50.57
N VAL A 478 3.45 -8.33 50.05
CA VAL A 478 4.62 -8.47 49.17
C VAL A 478 5.79 -9.10 49.93
N ASN A 479 6.06 -8.60 51.14
CA ASN A 479 7.11 -9.13 51.99
C ASN A 479 6.75 -10.53 52.49
N GLU A 480 5.50 -10.77 52.84
CA GLU A 480 5.02 -12.07 53.30
C GLU A 480 5.20 -13.16 52.23
N ALA A 481 4.75 -12.90 51.00
CA ALA A 481 4.91 -13.80 49.86
C ALA A 481 6.39 -14.15 49.59
N ALA A 482 7.29 -13.16 49.65
CA ALA A 482 8.72 -13.38 49.49
C ALA A 482 9.30 -14.28 50.60
N ARG A 483 8.87 -14.11 51.86
CA ARG A 483 9.32 -14.97 52.98
C ARG A 483 8.77 -16.39 52.87
N LEU A 484 7.52 -16.55 52.43
CA LEU A 484 6.91 -17.84 52.17
C LEU A 484 7.64 -18.58 51.05
N CYS A 485 8.00 -17.88 49.98
CA CYS A 485 8.78 -18.42 48.87
C CYS A 485 10.13 -18.99 49.37
N GLU A 486 10.88 -18.22 50.16
CA GLU A 486 12.14 -18.68 50.76
C GLU A 486 11.95 -19.93 51.64
N LEU A 487 10.91 -19.93 52.48
CA LEU A 487 10.60 -21.08 53.35
C LEU A 487 10.19 -22.31 52.53
N ALA A 488 9.50 -22.11 51.42
CA ALA A 488 9.02 -23.17 50.54
C ALA A 488 10.18 -23.93 49.87
N LYS A 489 11.32 -23.28 49.62
CA LYS A 489 12.51 -23.92 49.02
C LYS A 489 13.02 -25.14 49.81
N ALA A 490 12.80 -25.16 51.13
CA ALA A 490 13.19 -26.27 52.01
C ALA A 490 12.17 -27.44 52.05
N ARG A 491 10.98 -27.28 51.46
CA ARG A 491 9.86 -28.26 51.54
C ARG A 491 9.85 -29.18 50.34
N GLN A 492 9.49 -30.45 50.54
CA GLN A 492 9.36 -31.44 49.45
C GLN A 492 8.42 -30.96 48.33
N LEU A 493 7.25 -30.42 48.71
CA LEU A 493 6.37 -29.65 47.83
C LEU A 493 6.67 -28.16 48.07
N PRO A 494 7.40 -27.49 47.19
CA PRO A 494 7.92 -26.14 47.42
C PRO A 494 6.86 -25.06 47.12
N LEU A 495 5.67 -25.17 47.71
CA LEU A 495 4.58 -24.21 47.57
C LEU A 495 3.96 -23.94 48.94
N LEU A 496 3.93 -22.67 49.37
CA LEU A 496 3.36 -22.23 50.64
C LEU A 496 2.47 -20.99 50.47
N THR A 497 1.41 -20.95 51.28
CA THR A 497 0.55 -19.77 51.49
C THR A 497 0.21 -19.62 52.97
N THR A 498 -0.50 -18.57 53.34
CA THR A 498 -1.00 -18.37 54.72
C THR A 498 -2.43 -18.82 54.87
N ALA A 499 -2.81 -19.22 56.08
CA ALA A 499 -4.20 -19.52 56.42
C ALA A 499 -5.13 -18.32 56.13
N GLN A 500 -4.65 -17.09 56.35
CA GLN A 500 -5.41 -15.88 56.04
C GLN A 500 -5.71 -15.76 54.54
N THR A 501 -4.70 -15.92 53.68
CA THR A 501 -4.87 -15.91 52.22
C THR A 501 -5.81 -17.03 51.76
N LEU A 502 -5.64 -18.22 52.34
CA LEU A 502 -6.48 -19.37 52.02
C LEU A 502 -7.95 -19.18 52.44
N HIS A 503 -8.20 -18.58 53.61
CA HIS A 503 -9.57 -18.31 54.07
C HIS A 503 -10.28 -17.24 53.25
N ALA A 504 -9.54 -16.33 52.63
CA ALA A 504 -10.09 -15.34 51.70
C ALA A 504 -10.42 -15.92 50.32
N ALA A 505 -9.82 -17.07 49.96
CA ALA A 505 -10.12 -17.80 48.73
C ALA A 505 -11.49 -18.53 48.79
N SER A 506 -12.00 -18.92 47.62
CA SER A 506 -13.25 -19.69 47.51
C SER A 506 -13.16 -21.08 48.14
N VAL A 507 -14.32 -21.66 48.48
CA VAL A 507 -14.38 -23.02 49.04
C VAL A 507 -13.80 -24.07 48.09
N SER A 508 -13.99 -23.88 46.78
CA SER A 508 -13.39 -24.76 45.76
C SER A 508 -11.87 -24.69 45.79
N GLU A 509 -11.31 -23.48 45.92
CA GLU A 509 -9.88 -23.31 45.99
C GLU A 509 -9.32 -23.88 47.29
N GLN A 510 -9.95 -23.59 48.43
CA GLN A 510 -9.58 -24.12 49.75
C GLN A 510 -9.48 -25.65 49.80
N ALA A 511 -10.30 -26.36 49.02
CA ALA A 511 -10.30 -27.82 48.96
C ALA A 511 -9.00 -28.44 48.41
N HIS A 512 -8.11 -27.64 47.83
CA HIS A 512 -6.80 -28.07 47.31
C HIS A 512 -5.65 -27.96 48.31
N TRP A 513 -5.91 -27.46 49.52
CA TRP A 513 -4.87 -27.09 50.49
C TRP A 513 -5.11 -27.69 51.88
N VAL A 514 -4.03 -27.87 52.63
CA VAL A 514 -4.05 -28.33 54.02
C VAL A 514 -3.34 -27.32 54.91
N LEU A 515 -3.97 -26.97 56.04
CA LEU A 515 -3.35 -26.16 57.09
C LEU A 515 -2.25 -26.97 57.79
N GLY A 516 -1.08 -26.36 57.87
CA GLY A 516 0.12 -26.96 58.45
C GLY A 516 0.51 -26.33 59.77
N GLU A 517 1.82 -26.24 59.98
CA GLU A 517 2.41 -25.70 61.21
C GLU A 517 2.32 -24.17 61.29
N SER A 518 2.52 -23.66 62.50
CA SER A 518 2.59 -22.24 62.79
C SER A 518 4.04 -21.81 62.96
N VAL A 519 4.48 -20.82 62.18
CA VAL A 519 5.88 -20.35 62.13
C VAL A 519 5.92 -18.83 62.24
N VAL A 520 6.90 -18.31 62.96
CA VAL A 520 7.17 -16.86 62.98
C VAL A 520 8.01 -16.52 61.76
N LEU A 521 7.43 -15.81 60.79
CA LEU A 521 8.15 -15.34 59.62
C LEU A 521 9.17 -14.27 60.02
N ARG A 522 10.31 -14.22 59.32
CA ARG A 522 11.37 -13.26 59.62
C ARG A 522 10.87 -11.82 59.47
N GLY A 523 10.87 -11.07 60.57
CA GLY A 523 10.41 -9.67 60.63
C GLY A 523 8.95 -9.51 61.09
N TYR A 524 8.28 -10.61 61.47
CA TYR A 524 6.95 -10.63 62.05
C TYR A 524 7.04 -11.02 63.53
N ASP A 525 6.20 -10.41 64.36
CA ASP A 525 6.15 -10.69 65.80
C ASP A 525 5.10 -11.75 66.15
N GLN A 526 4.13 -11.98 65.26
CA GLN A 526 3.07 -12.95 65.45
C GLN A 526 3.32 -14.23 64.63
N PRO A 527 2.95 -15.40 65.16
CA PRO A 527 3.10 -16.66 64.45
C PRO A 527 2.05 -16.79 63.33
N THR A 528 2.50 -17.12 62.12
CA THR A 528 1.65 -17.29 60.94
C THR A 528 1.36 -18.78 60.73
N VAL A 529 0.09 -19.14 60.56
CA VAL A 529 -0.30 -20.52 60.20
C VAL A 529 -0.11 -20.71 58.70
N LEU A 530 0.70 -21.69 58.33
CA LEU A 530 1.03 -22.00 56.94
C LEU A 530 -0.01 -22.95 56.34
N ALA A 531 -0.16 -22.90 55.02
CA ALA A 531 -0.88 -23.91 54.25
C ALA A 531 -0.05 -24.37 53.05
N GLY A 532 -0.15 -25.66 52.72
CA GLY A 532 0.49 -26.27 51.56
C GLY A 532 -0.51 -27.05 50.70
N PRO A 533 -0.15 -27.38 49.45
CA PRO A 533 -1.01 -28.17 48.57
C PRO A 533 -1.18 -29.61 49.11
N LEU A 534 -2.32 -30.22 48.78
CA LEU A 534 -2.65 -31.62 49.11
C LEU A 534 -1.72 -32.66 48.49
#